data_AF-A0AAD1G287-F1
#
_entry.id   AF-A0AAD1G287-F1
#
_cell.length_a   1.000
_cell.length_b   1.000
_cell.length_c   1.000
_cell.angle_alpha   90.00
_cell.angle_beta   90.00
_cell.angle_gamma   90.00
#
_symmetry.space_group_name_H-M   'P 1'
#
loop_
_entity.id
_entity.type
_entity.pdbx_description
1 polymer ?
#
loop_
_entity_poly.entity_id
_entity_poly.type
_entity_poly.pdbx_seq_one_letter_code
_entity_poly.pdbx_strand_id
1 'polypeptide(L)' 'MKIEHDRSIYRQRNRIERMFGHLKVNRAIATRYDQLTNSFLGMVHIATARYWLKFVHAT' A
#
# COMPACT_ATOMS: atom_id res chain seq x y z
N MET A 1 -29.37 -6.95 2.69
CA MET A 1 -28.12 -7.70 2.91
C MET A 1 -27.42 -7.11 4.14
N LYS A 2 -27.48 -7.78 5.30
CA LYS A 2 -26.73 -7.34 6.50
C LYS A 2 -25.33 -7.93 6.41
N ILE A 3 -24.33 -7.07 6.19
CA ILE A 3 -22.92 -7.47 6.22
C ILE A 3 -22.54 -7.55 7.70
N GLU A 4 -22.22 -8.75 8.18
CA GLU A 4 -21.76 -8.94 9.54
C GLU A 4 -20.41 -8.22 9.73
N HIS A 5 -20.39 -7.27 10.66
CA HIS A 5 -19.24 -6.38 10.86
C HIS A 5 -18.40 -6.84 12.05
N ASP A 6 -17.42 -7.69 11.78
CA ASP A 6 -16.42 -8.06 12.77
C ASP A 6 -15.44 -6.88 12.99
N ARG A 7 -15.47 -6.32 14.21
CA ARG A 7 -14.61 -5.21 14.62
C ARG A 7 -13.12 -5.57 14.58
N SER A 8 -12.77 -6.84 14.81
CA SER A 8 -11.39 -7.31 14.81
C SER A 8 -10.79 -7.25 13.40
N ILE A 9 -11.55 -7.72 12.40
CA ILE A 9 -11.19 -7.67 10.98
C ILE A 9 -11.15 -6.21 10.49
N TYR A 10 -12.12 -5.40 10.90
CA TYR A 10 -12.16 -3.98 10.53
C TYR A 10 -10.94 -3.21 11.03
N ARG A 11 -10.46 -3.52 12.24
CA ARG A 11 -9.24 -2.90 12.81
C ARG A 11 -7.97 -3.30 12.04
N GLN A 12 -7.91 -4.53 11.51
CA GLN A 12 -6.78 -4.97 10.66
C GLN A 12 -6.74 -4.21 9.34
N ARG A 13 -7.91 -3.87 8.77
CA ARG A 13 -8.02 -3.10 7.52
C ARG A 13 -7.29 -1.75 7.58
N ASN A 14 -7.34 -1.06 8.72
CA ASN A 14 -6.61 0.21 8.91
C ASN A 14 -5.09 0.07 8.71
N ARG A 15 -4.48 -1.08 9.01
CA ARG A 15 -3.05 -1.30 8.75
C ARG A 15 -2.75 -1.34 7.26
N ILE A 16 -3.62 -2.01 6.50
CA ILE A 16 -3.54 -2.12 5.04
C ILE A 16 -3.80 -0.74 4.40
N GLU A 17 -4.83 -0.02 4.86
CA GLU A 17 -5.15 1.33 4.38
C GLU A 17 -3.99 2.31 4.60
N ARG A 18 -3.34 2.27 5.76
CA ARG A 18 -2.14 3.09 6.03
C ARG A 18 -0.99 2.74 5.10
N MET A 19 -0.72 1.45 4.86
CA MET A 19 0.30 1.03 3.90
C MET A 19 0.03 1.60 2.50
N PHE A 20 -1.22 1.50 2.02
CA PHE A 20 -1.59 2.10 0.73
C PHE A 20 -1.54 3.63 0.74
N GLY A 21 -1.84 4.28 1.87
CA GLY A 21 -1.64 5.72 2.06
C GLY A 21 -0.17 6.13 1.86
N HIS A 22 0.76 5.36 2.43
CA HIS A 22 2.20 5.59 2.24
C HIS A 22 2.66 5.32 0.81
N LEU A 23 2.12 4.29 0.15
CA LEU A 23 2.41 4.01 -1.27
C LEU A 23 1.92 5.15 -2.19
N LYS A 24 0.76 5.74 -1.88
CA LYS A 24 0.16 6.86 -2.63
C LYS A 24 0.88 8.20 -2.47
N VAL A 25 1.84 8.33 -1.55
CA VAL A 25 2.74 9.50 -1.51
C VAL A 25 3.55 9.60 -2.82
N ASN A 26 3.84 8.45 -3.45
CA ASN A 26 4.40 8.44 -4.80
C ASN A 26 3.31 8.74 -5.82
N ARG A 27 3.30 9.96 -6.33
CA ARG A 27 2.33 10.45 -7.32
C ARG A 27 2.20 9.53 -8.54
N ALA A 28 3.31 8.97 -9.01
CA ALA A 28 3.36 8.02 -10.12
C ALA A 28 2.52 6.74 -9.89
N ILE A 29 2.49 6.25 -8.63
CA ILE A 29 1.69 5.09 -8.23
C ILE A 29 0.24 5.50 -8.01
N ALA A 30 0.01 6.66 -7.36
CA ALA A 30 -1.33 7.15 -7.04
C ALA A 30 -2.18 7.44 -8.29
N THR A 31 -1.57 8.01 -9.34
CA THR A 31 -2.28 8.32 -10.59
C THR A 31 -2.24 7.19 -11.60
N ARG A 32 -1.56 6.07 -11.29
CA ARG A 32 -1.25 4.99 -12.24
C ARG A 32 -0.77 5.58 -13.57
N TYR A 33 0.32 6.36 -13.51
CA TYR A 33 0.82 7.06 -14.69
C TYR A 33 1.36 6.10 -15.75
N ASP A 34 1.84 4.93 -15.31
CA ASP A 34 2.39 3.90 -16.18
C ASP A 34 1.29 3.13 -16.93
N GLN A 35 1.35 3.15 -18.25
CA GLN A 35 0.41 2.44 -19.13
C GLN A 35 0.73 0.94 -19.20
N LEU A 36 1.98 0.55 -18.94
CA LEU A 36 2.43 -0.83 -18.93
C LEU A 36 2.26 -1.43 -17.53
N THR A 37 1.52 -2.54 -17.44
CA THR A 37 1.28 -3.26 -16.19
C THR A 37 2.58 -3.68 -15.51
N ASN A 38 3.59 -4.09 -16.27
CA ASN A 38 4.89 -4.52 -15.73
C ASN A 38 5.66 -3.37 -15.07
N SER A 39 5.69 -2.20 -15.71
CA SER A 39 6.35 -1.00 -15.17
C SER A 39 5.65 -0.50 -13.90
N PHE A 40 4.32 -0.48 -13.90
CA PHE A 40 3.53 -0.16 -12.70
C PHE A 40 3.83 -1.14 -11.55
N LEU A 41 3.86 -2.45 -11.84
CA LEU A 41 4.17 -3.47 -10.84
C LEU A 41 5.59 -3.30 -10.28
N GLY A 42 6.57 -3.02 -11.13
CA GLY A 42 7.95 -2.72 -10.72
C GLY A 42 8.02 -1.53 -9.76
N MET A 43 7.29 -0.44 -10.06
CA MET A 43 7.20 0.73 -9.19
C MET A 43 6.55 0.41 -7.84
N VAL A 44 5.52 -0.44 -7.81
CA VAL A 44 4.88 -0.91 -6.58
C VAL A 44 5.86 -1.75 -5.74
N HIS A 45 6.61 -2.66 -6.36
CA HIS A 45 7.63 -3.46 -5.66
C HIS A 45 8.72 -2.58 -5.03
N ILE A 46 9.26 -1.62 -5.78
CA ILE A 46 10.29 -0.69 -5.28
C ILE A 46 9.73 0.14 -4.12
N ALA A 47 8.53 0.69 -4.25
CA ALA A 47 7.92 1.50 -3.19
C ALA A 47 7.67 0.68 -1.92
N THR A 48 7.25 -0.58 -2.08
CA THR A 48 7.04 -1.52 -0.96
C THR A 48 8.37 -1.89 -0.29
N ALA A 49 9.41 -2.18 -1.06
CA ALA A 49 10.75 -2.47 -0.55
C ALA A 49 11.33 -1.27 0.23
N ARG A 50 11.16 -0.04 -0.27
CA ARG A 50 11.57 1.18 0.44
C ARG A 50 10.82 1.39 1.74
N TYR A 51 9.51 1.10 1.75
CA TYR A 51 8.70 1.15 2.97
C TYR A 51 9.17 0.11 4.00
N TRP A 52 9.49 -1.10 3.54
CA TRP A 52 10.02 -2.17 4.39
C TRP A 52 11.40 -1.83 4.97
N LEU A 53 12.31 -1.29 4.16
CA LEU A 53 13.64 -0.86 4.62
C LEU A 53 13.56 0.22 5.70
N LYS A 54 12.62 1.17 5.58
CA LYS A 54 12.35 2.16 6.64
C LYS A 54 11.89 1.52 7.94
N PHE A 55 11.08 0.46 7.86
CA PHE A 55 10.63 -0.27 9.05
C PHE A 55 11.77 -1.05 9.71
N VAL A 56 12.61 -1.72 8.92
CA VAL A 56 13.72 -2.55 9.41
C VAL A 56 14.88 -1.73 9.97
N HIS A 57 15.22 -0.59 9.34
CA HIS A 57 16.36 0.24 9.75
C HIS A 57 15.99 1.34 10.75
N ALA A 58 14.74 1.42 11.22
CA ALA A 58 14.32 2.37 12.26
C ALA A 58 14.66 1.92 13.70
N THR A 59 15.69 1.07 13.87
CA THR A 59 16.30 0.68 15.15
C THR A 59 17.39 1.65 15.56
#